data_AF-B3MP96-F1
#
_entry.id   AF-B3MP96-F1
#
_cell.length_a   1.000
_cell.length_b   1.000
_cell.length_c   1.000
_cell.angle_alpha   90.00
_cell.angle_beta   90.00
_cell.angle_gamma   90.00
#
_symmetry.space_group_name_H-M   'P 1'
#
loop_
_entity.id
_entity.type
_entity.pdbx_description
1 polymer ?
#
loop_
_entity_poly.entity_id
_entity_poly.type
_entity_poly.pdbx_seq_one_letter_code
_entity_poly.pdbx_strand_id
1 'polypeptide(L)'
;MSYYEFGTCPYNPDHRIMLFRMPGHIVKCQKNYRGPPLQICKYNATHRVLDMEEHLKECTYYRNFIDSQAMQIALTMRKAPILDDGSDTNTEL
;
A
#
# COMPACT_ATOMS: atom_id res chain seq x y z
N MET A 1 -8.93 -26.33 4.84
CA MET A 1 -8.86 -25.34 5.93
C MET A 1 -8.99 -23.96 5.30
N SER A 2 -10.07 -23.23 5.55
CA SER A 2 -10.19 -21.85 5.09
C SER A 2 -9.25 -20.97 5.91
N TYR A 3 -8.16 -20.53 5.31
CA TYR A 3 -7.18 -19.66 5.97
C TYR A 3 -7.75 -18.25 6.06
N TYR A 4 -8.56 -17.99 7.08
CA TYR A 4 -8.96 -16.62 7.40
C TYR A 4 -7.81 -15.90 8.08
N GLU A 5 -7.47 -14.72 7.57
CA GLU A 5 -6.46 -13.85 8.17
C GLU A 5 -7.09 -13.00 9.28
N PHE A 6 -6.38 -12.90 10.40
CA PHE A 6 -6.80 -12.17 11.59
C PHE A 6 -5.80 -11.08 11.92
N GLY A 7 -6.30 -9.93 12.35
CA GLY A 7 -5.51 -8.83 12.88
C GLY A 7 -5.98 -8.42 14.27
N THR A 8 -5.11 -7.72 14.99
CA THR A 8 -5.42 -7.12 16.29
C THR A 8 -6.04 -5.74 16.10
N CYS A 9 -7.07 -5.40 16.88
CA CYS A 9 -7.66 -4.07 16.83
C CYS A 9 -6.67 -3.03 17.34
N PRO A 10 -6.48 -1.91 16.64
CA PRO A 10 -5.53 -0.88 17.08
C PRO A 10 -6.01 -0.05 18.28
N TYR A 11 -7.28 -0.16 18.67
CA TYR A 11 -7.83 0.51 19.86
C TYR A 11 -7.85 -0.38 21.10
N ASN A 12 -7.80 -1.71 20.93
CA ASN A 12 -7.80 -2.67 22.04
C ASN A 12 -7.03 -3.93 21.64
N PRO A 13 -5.87 -4.21 22.26
CA PRO A 13 -5.06 -5.39 21.93
C PRO A 13 -5.75 -6.73 22.22
N ASP A 14 -6.79 -6.75 23.07
CA ASP A 14 -7.54 -7.97 23.38
C ASP A 14 -8.49 -8.39 22.24
N HIS A 15 -8.77 -7.48 21.31
CA HIS A 15 -9.65 -7.77 20.19
C HIS A 15 -8.88 -8.36 19.01
N ARG A 16 -9.12 -9.65 18.72
CA ARG A 16 -8.64 -10.33 17.51
C ARG A 16 -9.76 -10.50 16.50
N ILE A 17 -9.63 -9.88 15.33
CA ILE A 17 -10.71 -9.71 14.36
C ILE A 17 -10.26 -10.21 12.99
N MET A 18 -11.15 -10.90 12.27
CA MET A 18 -10.88 -11.26 10.86
C MET A 18 -10.68 -9.99 10.04
N LEU A 19 -9.64 -9.94 9.20
CA LEU A 19 -9.25 -8.70 8.52
C LEU A 19 -10.38 -8.07 7.71
N PHE A 20 -11.20 -8.89 7.03
CA PHE A 20 -12.36 -8.38 6.27
C PHE A 20 -13.45 -7.73 7.15
N ARG A 21 -13.50 -8.05 8.46
CA ARG A 21 -14.41 -7.42 9.43
C ARG A 21 -13.79 -6.22 10.15
N MET A 22 -12.48 -6.01 10.00
CA MET A 22 -11.75 -4.94 10.68
C MET A 22 -12.33 -3.54 10.41
N PRO A 23 -12.71 -3.15 9.18
CA PRO A 23 -13.26 -1.82 8.91
C PRO A 23 -14.52 -1.50 9.75
N GLY A 24 -15.46 -2.44 9.82
CA GLY A 24 -16.68 -2.27 10.63
C GLY A 24 -16.41 -2.33 12.13
N HIS A 25 -15.41 -3.11 12.56
CA HIS A 25 -15.02 -3.23 13.96
C HIS A 25 -14.42 -1.93 14.50
N ILE A 26 -13.42 -1.35 13.81
CA ILE A 26 -12.67 -0.21 14.32
C ILE A 26 -13.52 1.05 14.49
N VAL A 27 -14.54 1.27 13.64
CA VAL A 27 -15.47 2.41 13.77
C VAL A 27 -16.25 2.33 15.08
N LYS A 28 -16.65 1.12 15.50
CA LYS A 28 -17.35 0.91 16.77
C LYS A 28 -16.37 1.02 17.95
N CYS A 29 -15.21 0.40 17.83
CA CYS A 29 -14.20 0.39 18.89
C CYS A 29 -13.66 1.81 19.18
N GLN A 30 -13.50 2.64 18.15
CA GLN A 30 -13.08 4.05 18.27
C GLN A 30 -13.98 4.85 19.21
N LYS A 31 -15.30 4.61 19.20
CA LYS A 31 -16.25 5.34 20.07
C LYS A 31 -16.03 5.06 21.56
N ASN A 32 -15.56 3.86 21.87
CA ASN A 32 -15.33 3.41 23.25
C ASN A 32 -13.88 3.61 23.70
N TYR A 33 -12.99 3.94 22.79
CA TYR A 33 -11.59 4.19 23.09
C TYR A 33 -11.44 5.45 23.95
N ARG A 34 -10.54 5.40 24.94
CA ARG A 34 -10.27 6.47 25.91
C ARG A 34 -8.79 6.87 25.96
N GLY A 35 -7.97 6.28 25.09
CA GLY A 35 -6.56 6.61 24.97
C GLY A 35 -6.30 7.81 24.06
N PRO A 36 -5.01 8.11 23.79
CA PRO A 36 -4.60 9.20 22.91
C PRO A 36 -5.13 9.02 21.48
N PRO A 37 -5.52 10.10 20.79
CA PRO A 37 -6.11 10.02 19.46
C PRO A 37 -5.15 9.36 18.47
N LEU A 38 -5.68 8.40 17.70
CA LEU A 38 -4.93 7.70 16.67
C LEU A 38 -5.21 8.31 15.29
N GLN A 39 -4.15 8.47 14.51
CA GLN A 39 -4.17 8.91 13.12
C GLN A 39 -4.55 7.75 12.20
N ILE A 40 -5.21 8.07 11.08
CA ILE A 40 -5.58 7.09 10.06
C ILE A 40 -4.46 7.03 9.02
N CYS A 41 -3.97 5.82 8.71
CA CYS A 41 -2.97 5.66 7.65
C CYS A 41 -3.55 6.06 6.29
N LYS A 42 -2.78 6.82 5.53
CA LYS A 42 -3.13 7.28 4.17
C LYS A 42 -3.23 6.13 3.15
N TYR A 43 -2.58 4.99 3.42
CA TYR A 43 -2.47 3.86 2.51
C TYR A 43 -3.36 2.68 2.91
N ASN A 44 -3.81 2.63 4.17
CA ASN A 44 -4.77 1.62 4.63
C ASN A 44 -5.70 2.20 5.71
N ALA A 45 -6.97 2.37 5.35
CA ALA A 45 -8.00 2.94 6.22
C ALA A 45 -8.33 2.09 7.47
N THR A 46 -7.79 0.88 7.60
CA THR A 46 -7.92 0.05 8.80
C THR A 46 -6.84 0.31 9.86
N HIS A 47 -5.69 0.88 9.46
CA HIS A 47 -4.63 1.19 10.40
C HIS A 47 -5.00 2.43 11.24
N ARG A 48 -4.70 2.38 12.53
CA ARG A 48 -4.79 3.51 13.47
C ARG A 48 -3.48 3.56 14.26
N VAL A 49 -2.77 4.68 14.22
CA VAL A 49 -1.42 4.79 14.77
C VAL A 49 -1.21 6.12 15.49
N LEU A 50 -0.30 6.16 16.47
CA LEU A 50 0.04 7.39 17.18
C LEU A 50 0.96 8.28 16.35
N ASP A 51 2.02 7.66 15.84
CA ASP A 51 3.07 8.31 15.04
C ASP A 51 3.01 7.79 13.61
N MET A 52 2.68 8.68 12.68
CA MET A 52 2.61 8.35 11.27
C MET A 52 4.01 8.20 10.64
N GLU A 53 5.01 8.96 11.07
CA GLU A 53 6.36 8.88 10.51
C GLU A 53 7.00 7.53 10.86
N GLU A 54 6.87 7.12 12.12
CA GLU A 54 7.35 5.80 12.55
C GLU A 54 6.58 4.67 11.86
N HIS A 55 5.24 4.80 11.77
CA HIS A 55 4.41 3.82 11.08
C HIS A 55 4.84 3.56 9.63
N LEU A 56 5.19 4.62 8.89
CA LEU A 56 5.54 4.49 7.47
C LEU A 56 6.84 3.69 7.25
N LYS A 57 7.74 3.59 8.24
CA LYS A 57 8.95 2.75 8.13
C LYS A 57 8.62 1.26 7.96
N GLU A 58 7.52 0.82 8.58
CA GLU A 58 7.10 -0.59 8.63
C GLU A 58 5.80 -0.88 7.85
N CYS A 59 5.12 0.15 7.34
CA CYS A 59 3.85 -0.01 6.65
C CYS A 59 4.02 -0.66 5.27
N THR A 60 3.57 -1.91 5.15
CA THR A 60 3.61 -2.68 3.88
C THR A 60 2.80 -2.02 2.77
N TYR A 61 1.66 -1.42 3.09
CA TYR A 61 0.83 -0.70 2.12
C TYR A 61 1.51 0.55 1.58
N TYR A 62 2.29 1.25 2.41
CA TYR A 62 3.12 2.37 1.97
C TYR A 62 4.24 1.88 1.04
N ARG A 63 4.98 0.85 1.45
CA ARG A 63 6.06 0.27 0.64
C ARG A 63 5.57 -0.15 -0.74
N ASN A 64 4.48 -0.93 -0.78
CA ASN A 64 3.88 -1.38 -2.03
C ASN A 64 3.42 -0.23 -2.92
N PHE A 65 2.90 0.86 -2.34
CA PHE A 65 2.53 2.05 -3.09
C PHE A 65 3.74 2.71 -3.76
N ILE A 66 4.84 2.88 -3.01
CA ILE A 66 6.09 3.46 -3.54
C ILE A 66 6.69 2.56 -4.61
N ASP A 67 6.74 1.25 -4.40
CA ASP A 67 7.28 0.28 -5.37
C ASP A 67 6.47 0.29 -6.67
N SER A 68 5.14 0.32 -6.55
CA SER A 68 4.24 0.42 -7.71
C SER A 68 4.47 1.72 -8.48
N GLN A 69 4.62 2.84 -7.79
CA GLN A 69 4.88 4.13 -8.41
C GLN A 69 6.25 4.14 -9.11
N ALA A 70 7.29 3.62 -8.47
CA ALA A 70 8.62 3.49 -9.07
C ALA A 70 8.58 2.64 -10.35
N MET A 71 7.82 1.54 -10.33
CA MET A 71 7.61 0.71 -11.51
C MET A 71 6.94 1.50 -12.65
N GLN A 72 5.90 2.29 -12.37
CA GLN A 72 5.25 3.10 -13.40
C GLN A 72 6.20 4.15 -14.00
N ILE A 73 7.03 4.79 -13.19
CA ILE A 73 8.03 5.76 -13.67
C ILE A 73 9.07 5.07 -14.57
N ALA A 74 9.57 3.90 -14.17
CA ALA A 74 10.49 3.14 -15.01
C ALA A 74 9.86 2.76 -16.36
N LEU A 75 8.57 2.41 -16.37
CA LEU A 75 7.83 2.07 -17.59
C LEU A 75 7.60 3.25 -18.53
N THR A 76 7.47 4.47 -18.02
CA THR A 76 7.32 5.67 -18.87
C THR A 76 8.67 6.15 -19.43
N MET A 77 9.76 5.94 -18.69
CA MET A 77 11.10 6.36 -19.10
C MET A 77 11.82 5.34 -19.99
N ARG A 78 11.34 4.09 -20.06
CA ARG A 78 11.96 3.07 -20.93
C ARG A 78 11.90 3.54 -22.39
N LYS A 79 13.06 3.73 -23.01
CA LYS A 79 13.15 3.92 -24.46
C LYS A 79 12.92 2.55 -25.10
N ALA A 80 11.95 2.44 -25.99
CA ALA A 80 11.75 1.21 -26.75
C ALA A 80 13.06 0.88 -27.51
N PRO A 81 13.42 -0.41 -27.64
CA PRO A 81 14.54 -0.79 -28.50
C PRO A 81 14.30 -0.17 -29.87
N ILE A 82 15.32 0.52 -30.39
CA ILE A 82 15.29 0.98 -31.78
C ILE A 82 15.33 -0.31 -32.61
N LEU A 83 14.23 -0.61 -33.29
CA LEU A 83 14.24 -1.65 -34.31
C LEU A 83 15.05 -1.07 -35.46
N ASP A 84 16.27 -1.57 -35.63
CA ASP A 84 17.10 -1.24 -36.78
C ASP A 84 16.53 -2.05 -37.95
N ASP A 85 15.50 -1.48 -38.57
CA ASP A 85 14.95 -1.99 -39.83
C ASP A 85 16.04 -1.68 -40.87
N GLY A 86 17.01 -2.59 -41.01
CA GLY A 86 18.16 -2.48 -41.90
C GLY A 86 17.78 -2.41 -43.38
N SER A 87 17.16 -1.31 -43.81
CA SER A 87 17.00 -0.93 -45.20
C SER A 87 18.04 0.13 -45.56
N ASP A 88 19.27 -0.34 -45.74
CA ASP A 88 20.25 0.36 -46.56
C ASP A 88 19.78 0.29 -48.02
N THR A 89 19.08 1.32 -48.50
CA THR A 89 18.99 1.58 -49.94
C THR A 89 19.46 3.01 -50.20
N ASN A 90 20.77 3.20 -50.22
CA ASN A 90 21.40 4.28 -50.96
C ASN A 90 21.80 3.74 -52.33
N THR A 91 21.19 4.23 -53.39
CA THR A 91 21.90 4.63 -54.62
C THR A 91 21.00 5.62 -55.37
N GLU A 92 21.28 6.91 -55.20
CA GLU A 92 21.06 7.90 -56.26
C GLU A 92 22.07 7.63 -57.37
N LEU A 93 21.59 7.24 -58.56
CA LEU A 93 21.88 7.81 -59.90
C LEU A 93 21.28 6.92 -61.00
#